data_AF-A0AAW9LP81-F1
#
_entry.id   AF-A0AAW9LP81-F1
#
_cell.length_a   1.000
_cell.length_b   1.000
_cell.length_c   1.000
_cell.angle_alpha   90.00
_cell.angle_beta   90.00
_cell.angle_gamma   90.00
#
_symmetry.space_group_name_H-M   'P 1'
#
loop_
_entity.id
_entity.type
_entity.pdbx_description
1 polymer ?
#
loop_
_entity_poly.entity_id
_entity_poly.type
_entity_poly.pdbx_seq_one_letter_code
_entity_poly.pdbx_strand_id
1 'polypeptide(L)'
;MSSDKLSCEYSVGELSVQPKLLIKGNANVIFDGKSFTAYRPDGSFVLTPPLTEKKDTMIFVDDKTKVFAASLDRSNFAVSDRIKKTTEQWAKCSGGSSYSNERDQISGSPVSTSEVEKIKRLPGIAELHCSNFIDKRYSQSKNIFYKIKPSIFAKMPLVSGGDITCEVSSNIWNWNETNVMAVEHGLIDRIPYTLYHSDGSGNVGVADQAWSFGCVKDSMTDKKQCEITNESIRIIKKAKGYSAIVGNEHFPGRSAYIRVGQGKPIASGDNGYFPNVTGIVGSINGGTKLLTRYTKWPYDYVVDTEVNTIGFEQANFLLGKTLSVY
;
A
#
# COMPACT_ATOMS: atom_id res chain seq x y z
N MET A 1 11.49 -11.87 8.11
CA MET A 1 12.70 -11.04 8.28
C MET A 1 12.28 -9.64 7.87
N SER A 2 12.31 -8.70 8.81
CA SER A 2 11.84 -7.32 8.62
C SER A 2 12.63 -6.64 7.50
N SER A 3 11.92 -6.08 6.52
CA SER A 3 12.48 -5.07 5.62
C SER A 3 12.62 -3.77 6.42
N ASP A 4 13.61 -2.93 6.12
CA ASP A 4 13.74 -1.61 6.75
C ASP A 4 13.63 -0.52 5.68
N LYS A 5 12.82 0.52 5.94
CA LYS A 5 12.77 1.71 5.09
C LYS A 5 13.80 2.71 5.62
N LEU A 6 14.81 2.95 4.82
CA LEU A 6 15.97 3.77 5.13
C LEU A 6 15.89 5.06 4.33
N SER A 7 16.12 6.20 4.96
CA SER A 7 16.30 7.48 4.27
C SER A 7 17.79 7.68 4.01
N CYS A 8 18.17 7.86 2.75
CA CYS A 8 19.56 7.87 2.32
C CYS A 8 19.88 9.10 1.46
N GLU A 9 21.13 9.54 1.50
CA GLU A 9 21.69 10.51 0.56
C GLU A 9 21.93 9.81 -0.78
N TYR A 10 21.16 10.20 -1.81
CA TYR A 10 21.29 9.65 -3.14
C TYR A 10 22.31 10.44 -3.96
N SER A 11 23.23 9.71 -4.60
CA SER A 11 24.24 10.26 -5.48
C SER A 11 24.47 9.39 -6.71
N VAL A 12 24.93 10.00 -7.80
CA VAL A 12 25.18 9.32 -9.08
C VAL A 12 26.42 9.89 -9.76
N GLY A 13 27.17 9.04 -10.46
CA GLY A 13 28.34 9.43 -11.23
C GLY A 13 28.68 8.41 -12.33
N GLU A 14 29.73 8.69 -13.09
CA GLU A 14 30.22 7.77 -14.12
C GLU A 14 30.90 6.54 -13.51
N LEU A 15 30.67 5.38 -14.12
CA LEU A 15 31.26 4.12 -13.69
C LEU A 15 32.79 4.17 -13.88
N SER A 16 33.52 4.13 -12.76
CA SER A 16 34.99 4.04 -12.73
C SER A 16 35.45 3.37 -11.43
N VAL A 17 36.75 3.13 -11.29
CA VAL A 17 37.33 2.52 -10.07
C VAL A 17 37.11 3.40 -8.83
N GLN A 18 37.09 4.72 -9.01
CA GLN A 18 36.77 5.71 -7.98
C GLN A 18 35.81 6.75 -8.56
N PRO A 19 34.50 6.44 -8.59
CA PRO A 19 33.53 7.31 -9.23
C PRO A 19 33.40 8.62 -8.46
N LYS A 20 33.44 9.74 -9.18
CA LYS A 20 33.08 11.04 -8.62
C LYS A 20 31.56 11.16 -8.60
N LEU A 21 30.98 10.92 -7.43
CA LEU A 21 29.52 10.91 -7.25
C LEU A 21 29.01 12.33 -6.94
N LEU A 22 27.92 12.71 -7.59
CA LEU A 22 27.20 13.97 -7.35
C LEU A 22 25.95 13.68 -6.53
N ILE A 23 25.83 14.29 -5.36
CA ILE A 23 24.64 14.22 -4.52
C ILE A 23 23.48 14.91 -5.24
N LYS A 24 22.34 14.22 -5.35
CA LYS A 24 21.13 14.71 -6.04
C LYS A 24 19.94 14.92 -5.10
N GLY A 25 20.06 14.54 -3.84
CA GLY A 25 19.02 14.72 -2.82
C GLY A 25 18.90 13.51 -1.92
N ASN A 26 17.80 13.42 -1.19
CA ASN A 26 17.49 12.26 -0.35
C ASN A 26 16.53 11.34 -1.08
N ALA A 27 16.68 10.03 -0.87
CA ALA A 27 15.76 9.03 -1.38
C ALA A 27 15.74 7.79 -0.48
N ASN A 28 14.72 6.96 -0.66
CA ASN A 28 14.49 5.82 0.23
C ASN A 28 15.16 4.55 -0.29
N VAL A 29 15.58 3.67 0.63
CA VAL A 29 15.94 2.28 0.34
C VAL A 29 15.10 1.36 1.22
N ILE A 30 14.53 0.32 0.63
CA ILE A 30 13.88 -0.77 1.37
C ILE A 30 14.82 -1.97 1.31
N PHE A 31 15.31 -2.46 2.45
CA PHE A 31 16.26 -3.57 2.50
C PHE A 31 15.78 -4.70 3.41
N ASP A 32 15.70 -5.93 2.89
CA ASP A 32 15.22 -7.12 3.62
C ASP A 32 16.34 -8.00 4.19
N GLY A 33 17.59 -7.54 4.09
CA GLY A 33 18.79 -8.29 4.48
C GLY A 33 19.37 -9.18 3.37
N LYS A 34 18.64 -9.39 2.27
CA LYS A 34 19.09 -10.18 1.11
C LYS A 34 18.92 -9.44 -0.21
N SER A 35 18.00 -8.50 -0.32
CA SER A 35 17.72 -7.70 -1.51
C SER A 35 17.31 -6.30 -1.07
N PHE A 36 17.47 -5.31 -1.96
CA PHE A 36 16.94 -3.98 -1.74
C PHE A 36 16.12 -3.44 -2.92
N THR A 37 15.22 -2.52 -2.62
CA THR A 37 14.60 -1.60 -3.57
C THR A 37 15.11 -0.21 -3.25
N ALA A 38 15.86 0.39 -4.17
CA ALA A 38 16.42 1.73 -3.96
C ALA A 38 15.74 2.75 -4.88
N TYR A 39 15.12 3.77 -4.27
CA TYR A 39 14.38 4.83 -4.95
C TYR A 39 15.31 5.98 -5.29
N ARG A 40 15.05 6.68 -6.39
CA ARG A 40 15.70 7.95 -6.74
C ARG A 40 14.80 9.12 -6.26
N PRO A 41 15.33 10.35 -6.18
CA PRO A 41 14.53 11.52 -5.80
C PRO A 41 13.32 11.79 -6.70
N ASP A 42 13.36 11.32 -7.95
CA ASP A 42 12.24 11.43 -8.90
C ASP A 42 11.18 10.33 -8.75
N GLY A 43 11.31 9.45 -7.75
CA GLY A 43 10.38 8.35 -7.49
C GLY A 43 10.64 7.08 -8.31
N SER A 44 11.48 7.13 -9.35
CA SER A 44 11.92 5.92 -10.04
C SER A 44 12.76 5.05 -9.10
N PHE A 45 12.88 3.75 -9.37
CA PHE A 45 13.63 2.86 -8.48
C PHE A 45 14.45 1.82 -9.24
N VAL A 46 15.28 1.11 -8.50
CA VAL A 46 15.97 -0.10 -8.94
C VAL A 46 15.66 -1.22 -7.95
N LEU A 47 15.31 -2.38 -8.50
CA LEU A 47 15.07 -3.60 -7.74
C LEU A 47 16.29 -4.50 -7.86
N THR A 48 16.83 -4.96 -6.73
CA THR A 48 17.93 -5.93 -6.79
C THR A 48 17.41 -7.36 -6.87
N PRO A 49 18.15 -8.24 -7.59
CA PRO A 49 18.11 -9.67 -7.32
C PRO A 49 18.56 -9.98 -5.88
N PRO A 50 18.37 -11.22 -5.41
CA PRO A 50 18.99 -11.67 -4.17
C PRO A 50 20.52 -11.50 -4.23
N LEU A 51 21.07 -10.84 -3.22
CA LEU A 51 22.49 -10.64 -2.99
C LEU A 51 23.05 -11.93 -2.38
N THR A 52 23.72 -12.72 -3.22
CA THR A 52 24.16 -14.08 -2.88
C THR A 52 25.59 -14.15 -2.37
N GLU A 53 26.42 -13.18 -2.70
CA GLU A 53 27.83 -13.15 -2.31
C GLU A 53 28.02 -12.26 -1.08
N LYS A 54 28.84 -12.72 -0.14
CA LYS A 54 29.19 -11.97 1.08
C LYS A 54 30.69 -11.82 1.14
N LYS A 55 31.16 -10.57 1.27
CA LYS A 55 32.57 -10.24 1.45
C LYS A 55 32.70 -9.12 2.45
N ASP A 56 33.48 -9.36 3.50
CA ASP A 56 33.66 -8.42 4.61
C ASP A 56 32.32 -7.95 5.20
N THR A 57 32.09 -6.64 5.24
CA THR A 57 30.86 -6.01 5.75
C THR A 57 29.80 -5.78 4.66
N MET A 58 29.97 -6.38 3.48
CA MET A 58 29.09 -6.16 2.31
C MET A 58 28.47 -7.48 1.83
N ILE A 59 27.25 -7.36 1.29
CA ILE A 59 26.62 -8.38 0.45
C ILE A 59 26.39 -7.82 -0.94
N PHE A 60 26.57 -8.65 -1.96
CA PHE A 60 26.46 -8.20 -3.35
C PHE A 60 26.06 -9.34 -4.31
N VAL A 61 25.73 -8.94 -5.53
CA VAL A 61 25.59 -9.85 -6.68
C VAL A 61 26.07 -9.13 -7.94
N ASP A 62 26.77 -9.86 -8.81
CA ASP A 62 27.19 -9.40 -10.13
C ASP A 62 26.44 -10.22 -11.20
N ASP A 63 25.45 -9.61 -11.85
CA ASP A 63 24.67 -10.27 -12.91
C ASP A 63 25.32 -10.15 -14.30
N LYS A 64 26.60 -9.76 -14.35
CA LYS A 64 27.39 -9.38 -15.52
C LYS A 64 27.04 -8.03 -16.13
N THR A 65 25.81 -7.53 -15.98
CA THR A 65 25.39 -6.22 -16.48
C THR A 65 25.41 -5.14 -15.40
N LYS A 66 25.13 -5.52 -14.16
CA LYS A 66 25.06 -4.67 -12.99
C LYS A 66 25.71 -5.38 -11.81
N VAL A 67 26.35 -4.59 -10.97
CA VAL A 67 26.79 -5.01 -9.64
C VAL A 67 25.91 -4.29 -8.63
N PHE A 68 25.21 -5.06 -7.80
CA PHE A 68 24.41 -4.54 -6.70
C PHE A 68 25.12 -4.85 -5.40
N ALA A 69 25.27 -3.86 -4.53
CA ALA A 69 25.95 -4.04 -3.26
C ALA A 69 25.18 -3.34 -2.13
N ALA A 70 25.17 -3.96 -0.97
CA ALA A 70 24.59 -3.42 0.26
C ALA A 70 25.54 -3.67 1.43
N SER A 71 25.66 -2.71 2.34
CA SER A 71 26.37 -2.89 3.59
C SER A 71 25.49 -3.62 4.60
N LEU A 72 26.09 -4.53 5.38
CA LEU A 72 25.40 -5.33 6.39
C LEU A 72 24.83 -4.48 7.53
N ASP A 73 25.49 -3.35 7.82
CA ASP A 73 25.04 -2.34 8.78
C ASP A 73 23.96 -1.40 8.22
N ARG A 74 23.55 -1.60 6.95
CA ARG A 74 22.45 -0.89 6.27
C ARG A 74 22.73 0.59 6.02
N SER A 75 23.95 1.04 6.20
CA SER A 75 24.34 2.44 6.02
C SER A 75 24.55 2.83 4.56
N ASN A 76 24.78 1.86 3.66
CA ASN A 76 25.17 2.11 2.27
C ASN A 76 24.62 1.05 1.28
N PHE A 77 24.15 1.52 0.12
CA PHE A 77 23.74 0.70 -1.01
C PHE A 77 24.30 1.28 -2.30
N ALA A 78 24.63 0.42 -3.27
CA ALA A 78 25.16 0.86 -4.55
C ALA A 78 24.72 -0.04 -5.70
N VAL A 79 24.56 0.58 -6.87
CA VAL A 79 24.32 -0.11 -8.14
C VAL A 79 25.29 0.44 -9.18
N SER A 80 26.17 -0.42 -9.68
CA SER A 80 27.06 -0.10 -10.80
C SER A 80 26.53 -0.74 -12.08
N ASP A 81 26.06 0.08 -13.01
CA ASP A 81 25.48 -0.36 -14.28
C ASP A 81 26.51 -0.27 -15.42
N ARG A 82 26.93 -1.42 -15.94
CA ARG A 82 27.93 -1.53 -17.02
C ARG A 82 27.37 -1.19 -18.40
N ILE A 83 26.05 -1.22 -18.57
CA ILE A 83 25.36 -0.84 -19.81
C ILE A 83 25.23 0.68 -19.85
N LYS A 84 24.72 1.28 -18.77
CA LYS A 84 24.55 2.73 -18.67
C LYS A 84 25.85 3.48 -18.36
N LYS A 85 26.90 2.77 -17.95
CA LYS A 85 28.19 3.34 -17.50
C LYS A 85 28.03 4.31 -16.32
N THR A 86 27.13 3.97 -15.40
CA THR A 86 26.83 4.79 -14.23
C THR A 86 27.00 4.00 -12.94
N THR A 87 27.42 4.69 -11.88
CA THR A 87 27.33 4.19 -10.50
C THR A 87 26.35 5.07 -9.74
N GLU A 88 25.36 4.43 -9.13
CA GLU A 88 24.40 5.04 -8.23
C GLU A 88 24.71 4.58 -6.80
N GLN A 89 24.62 5.49 -5.84
CA GLN A 89 24.85 5.20 -4.43
C GLN A 89 23.78 5.86 -3.56
N TRP A 90 23.33 5.10 -2.56
CA TRP A 90 22.52 5.55 -1.44
C TRP A 90 23.38 5.41 -0.19
N ALA A 91 23.90 6.53 0.30
CA ALA A 91 24.86 6.58 1.39
C ALA A 91 24.27 7.28 2.62
N LYS A 92 24.96 7.15 3.75
CA LYS A 92 24.57 7.77 5.03
C LYS A 92 23.11 7.45 5.40
N CYS A 93 22.68 6.24 5.05
CA CYS A 93 21.33 5.79 5.30
C CYS A 93 21.08 5.84 6.80
N SER A 94 20.02 6.55 7.18
CA SER A 94 19.64 6.75 8.57
C SER A 94 18.13 6.67 8.70
N GLY A 95 17.68 6.37 9.91
CA GLY A 95 16.31 5.95 10.13
C GLY A 95 16.14 4.50 9.67
N GLY A 96 16.29 3.57 10.61
CA GLY A 96 15.37 2.47 10.65
C GLY A 96 14.13 2.99 11.38
N SER A 97 13.17 3.57 10.66
CA SER A 97 11.86 2.97 10.87
C SER A 97 12.10 1.56 10.39
N SER A 98 12.38 0.67 11.32
CA SER A 98 12.14 -0.72 11.06
C SER A 98 10.77 -0.76 10.36
N TYR A 99 10.60 -1.56 9.31
CA TYR A 99 9.23 -2.09 9.22
C TYR A 99 9.14 -2.90 10.48
N SER A 100 8.65 -2.30 11.55
CA SER A 100 8.88 -2.79 12.89
C SER A 100 8.04 -4.03 13.03
N ASN A 101 8.68 -5.14 12.71
CA ASN A 101 8.03 -6.42 12.47
C ASN A 101 6.91 -6.32 11.40
N GLU A 102 6.35 -7.47 11.05
CA GLU A 102 5.01 -7.56 10.50
C GLU A 102 3.93 -7.02 11.50
N ARG A 103 4.32 -6.30 12.59
CA ARG A 103 3.46 -5.85 13.69
C ARG A 103 3.24 -4.33 13.77
N ASP A 104 4.11 -3.48 13.23
CA ASP A 104 3.94 -2.01 13.37
C ASP A 104 3.11 -1.36 12.27
N GLN A 105 2.65 -2.13 11.29
CA GLN A 105 1.52 -1.72 10.45
C GLN A 105 0.17 -2.07 11.09
N ILE A 106 0.18 -2.87 12.16
CA ILE A 106 -0.99 -3.18 12.96
C ILE A 106 -1.07 -2.16 14.09
N SER A 107 -1.68 -1.02 13.83
CA SER A 107 -1.87 0.04 14.82
C SER A 107 -2.71 -0.47 16.01
N GLY A 108 -2.11 -0.83 17.15
CA GLY A 108 -2.84 -1.29 18.32
C GLY A 108 -1.95 -1.94 19.37
N SER A 109 -2.51 -2.19 20.55
CA SER A 109 -1.79 -2.84 21.64
C SER A 109 -2.10 -4.33 21.66
N PRO A 110 -1.19 -5.22 22.09
CA PRO A 110 -1.55 -6.62 22.32
C PRO A 110 -2.70 -6.75 23.32
N VAL A 111 -3.70 -7.58 23.02
CA VAL A 111 -4.77 -7.90 23.96
C VAL A 111 -4.20 -8.71 25.13
N SER A 112 -4.66 -8.44 26.35
CA SER A 112 -4.19 -9.18 27.53
C SER A 112 -4.48 -10.68 27.42
N THR A 113 -3.58 -11.53 27.91
CA THR A 113 -3.73 -12.99 27.83
C THR A 113 -5.05 -13.48 28.45
N SER A 114 -5.46 -12.89 29.58
CA SER A 114 -6.71 -13.27 30.26
C SER A 114 -7.96 -12.92 29.45
N GLU A 115 -7.91 -11.86 28.64
CA GLU A 115 -8.98 -11.47 27.73
C GLU A 115 -8.99 -12.31 26.46
N VAL A 116 -7.82 -12.61 25.89
CA VAL A 116 -7.68 -13.54 24.76
C VAL A 116 -8.33 -14.89 25.07
N GLU A 117 -8.11 -15.43 26.28
CA GLU A 117 -8.74 -16.68 26.69
C GLU A 117 -10.27 -16.59 26.87
N LYS A 118 -10.83 -15.40 27.11
CA LYS A 118 -12.28 -15.19 27.08
C LYS A 118 -12.79 -15.17 25.65
N ILE A 119 -12.10 -14.44 24.77
CA ILE A 119 -12.47 -14.31 23.36
C ILE A 119 -12.41 -15.66 22.64
N LYS A 120 -11.39 -16.48 22.92
CA LYS A 120 -11.24 -17.84 22.37
C LYS A 120 -12.37 -18.81 22.74
N ARG A 121 -13.17 -18.50 23.77
CA ARG A 121 -14.34 -19.31 24.16
C ARG A 121 -15.62 -18.92 23.43
N LEU A 122 -15.59 -17.83 22.64
CA LEU A 122 -16.76 -17.37 21.92
C LEU A 122 -17.04 -18.26 20.70
N PRO A 123 -18.31 -18.58 20.41
CA PRO A 123 -18.68 -19.28 19.19
C PRO A 123 -18.18 -18.55 17.93
N GLY A 124 -17.62 -19.29 16.98
CA GLY A 124 -17.14 -18.76 15.69
C GLY A 124 -15.71 -18.19 15.71
N ILE A 125 -15.07 -18.01 16.87
CA ILE A 125 -13.69 -17.47 16.91
C ILE A 125 -12.67 -18.41 16.27
N ALA A 126 -12.85 -19.72 16.42
CA ALA A 126 -11.95 -20.73 15.88
C ALA A 126 -11.91 -20.72 14.35
N GLU A 127 -13.02 -20.30 13.70
CA GLU A 127 -13.12 -20.18 12.24
C GLU A 127 -12.33 -19.00 11.67
N LEU A 128 -11.91 -18.06 12.52
CA LEU A 128 -11.12 -16.89 12.09
C LEU A 128 -9.61 -17.18 11.99
N HIS A 129 -9.13 -18.35 12.44
CA HIS A 129 -7.73 -18.78 12.31
C HIS A 129 -6.67 -17.76 12.78
N CYS A 130 -6.99 -16.93 13.79
CA CYS A 130 -6.14 -15.84 14.23
C CYS A 130 -4.85 -16.32 14.90
N SER A 131 -3.70 -15.82 14.43
CA SER A 131 -2.38 -16.06 15.02
C SER A 131 -2.17 -15.25 16.30
N ASN A 132 -2.70 -14.02 16.34
CA ASN A 132 -2.60 -13.09 17.47
C ASN A 132 -3.84 -12.18 17.59
N PHE A 133 -3.95 -11.46 18.70
CA PHE A 133 -5.05 -10.53 19.00
C PHE A 133 -4.53 -9.13 19.28
N ILE A 134 -5.13 -8.14 18.64
CA ILE A 134 -4.73 -6.74 18.71
C ILE A 134 -5.91 -5.89 19.19
N ASP A 135 -5.67 -5.09 20.22
CA ASP A 135 -6.60 -4.12 20.78
C ASP A 135 -6.50 -2.79 20.03
N LYS A 136 -7.61 -2.42 19.37
CA LYS A 136 -7.80 -1.13 18.70
C LYS A 136 -8.94 -0.31 19.31
N ARG A 137 -9.33 -0.60 20.55
CA ARG A 137 -10.40 0.11 21.23
C ARG A 137 -9.95 1.50 21.66
N TYR A 138 -10.84 2.48 21.52
CA TYR A 138 -10.59 3.85 21.99
C TYR A 138 -10.76 3.99 23.52
N SER A 139 -11.63 3.17 24.12
CA SER A 139 -11.82 3.11 25.56
C SER A 139 -12.30 1.72 26.00
N GLN A 140 -11.96 1.33 27.22
CA GLN A 140 -12.39 0.06 27.80
C GLN A 140 -13.70 0.26 28.55
N SER A 141 -14.81 -0.22 27.98
CA SER A 141 -16.06 -0.35 28.74
C SER A 141 -15.90 -1.42 29.82
N LYS A 142 -16.56 -1.24 30.98
CA LYS A 142 -16.58 -2.25 32.05
C LYS A 142 -17.44 -3.47 31.68
N ASN A 143 -18.43 -3.29 30.79
CA ASN A 143 -19.35 -4.34 30.34
C ASN A 143 -19.22 -4.51 28.83
N ILE A 144 -18.37 -5.45 28.42
CA ILE A 144 -18.07 -5.69 27.01
C ILE A 144 -18.88 -6.87 26.51
N PHE A 145 -19.70 -6.63 25.48
CA PHE A 145 -20.30 -7.67 24.65
C PHE A 145 -19.45 -7.86 23.40
N TYR A 146 -18.83 -9.03 23.25
CA TYR A 146 -18.05 -9.36 22.06
C TYR A 146 -18.93 -9.87 20.93
N LYS A 147 -18.68 -9.37 19.73
CA LYS A 147 -19.35 -9.80 18.50
C LYS A 147 -18.33 -10.26 17.49
N ILE A 148 -18.36 -11.56 17.19
CA ILE A 148 -17.52 -12.15 16.15
C ILE A 148 -18.06 -11.72 14.79
N LYS A 149 -17.19 -11.15 13.95
CA LYS A 149 -17.48 -10.84 12.55
C LYS A 149 -16.92 -11.98 11.69
N PRO A 150 -17.78 -12.80 11.07
CA PRO A 150 -17.31 -13.90 10.23
C PRO A 150 -16.58 -13.37 8.99
N SER A 151 -15.72 -14.22 8.43
CA SER A 151 -15.10 -13.95 7.13
C SER A 151 -16.11 -14.12 5.99
N ILE A 152 -16.06 -13.24 4.99
CA ILE A 152 -16.77 -13.41 3.71
C ILE A 152 -16.03 -14.35 2.75
N PHE A 153 -14.76 -14.65 3.04
CA PHE A 153 -13.92 -15.52 2.23
C PHE A 153 -13.96 -16.95 2.75
N ALA A 154 -14.10 -17.90 1.83
CA ALA A 154 -14.03 -19.34 2.11
C ALA A 154 -12.61 -19.83 2.42
N LYS A 155 -11.57 -19.05 2.08
CA LYS A 155 -10.17 -19.38 2.31
C LYS A 155 -9.52 -18.31 3.19
N MET A 156 -8.76 -18.76 4.19
CA MET A 156 -7.91 -17.91 5.03
C MET A 156 -6.52 -18.56 5.20
N PRO A 157 -5.41 -17.83 4.96
CA PRO A 157 -5.37 -16.51 4.31
C PRO A 157 -5.79 -16.58 2.83
N LEU A 158 -6.36 -15.49 2.33
CA LEU A 158 -6.76 -15.29 0.95
C LEU A 158 -5.53 -15.21 0.03
N VAL A 159 -4.50 -14.46 0.45
CA VAL A 159 -3.21 -14.38 -0.24
C VAL A 159 -2.23 -15.37 0.37
N SER A 160 -1.46 -16.06 -0.48
CA SER A 160 -0.46 -17.01 -0.01
C SER A 160 0.61 -16.32 0.83
N GLY A 161 0.83 -16.82 2.05
CA GLY A 161 1.79 -16.24 2.98
C GLY A 161 1.30 -15.02 3.77
N GLY A 162 0.00 -14.67 3.65
CA GLY A 162 -0.63 -13.70 4.54
C GLY A 162 -0.72 -14.23 5.97
N ASP A 163 -0.61 -13.33 6.94
CA ASP A 163 -0.83 -13.61 8.36
C ASP A 163 -2.20 -13.08 8.79
N ILE A 164 -2.94 -13.86 9.58
CA ILE A 164 -4.26 -13.48 10.08
C ILE A 164 -4.16 -13.04 11.54
N THR A 165 -4.50 -11.79 11.81
CA THR A 165 -4.67 -11.30 13.18
C THR A 165 -6.13 -11.01 13.48
N CYS A 166 -6.52 -11.15 14.74
CA CYS A 166 -7.85 -10.76 15.21
C CYS A 166 -7.78 -9.34 15.78
N GLU A 167 -8.45 -8.40 15.13
CA GLU A 167 -8.63 -7.05 15.66
C GLU A 167 -9.84 -7.01 16.60
N VAL A 168 -9.60 -6.54 17.82
CA VAL A 168 -10.60 -6.26 18.86
C VAL A 168 -10.85 -4.76 18.86
N SER A 169 -11.99 -4.32 18.32
CA SER A 169 -12.27 -2.91 18.05
C SER A 169 -13.61 -2.45 18.61
N SER A 170 -13.69 -1.19 19.06
CA SER A 170 -14.91 -0.60 19.58
C SER A 170 -15.93 -0.41 18.47
N ASN A 171 -17.20 -0.74 18.70
CA ASN A 171 -18.28 -0.27 17.85
C ASN A 171 -18.59 1.20 18.17
N ILE A 172 -18.31 2.10 17.23
CA ILE A 172 -18.51 3.56 17.42
C ILE A 172 -19.98 3.95 17.64
N TRP A 173 -20.92 3.11 17.17
CA TRP A 173 -22.35 3.30 17.31
C TRP A 173 -22.93 2.65 18.58
N ASN A 174 -22.23 1.69 19.17
CA ASN A 174 -22.64 1.00 20.38
C ASN A 174 -21.42 0.70 21.26
N TRP A 175 -21.16 1.55 22.25
CA TRP A 175 -19.95 1.49 23.07
C TRP A 175 -19.86 0.26 23.98
N ASN A 176 -20.94 -0.52 24.11
CA ASN A 176 -20.94 -1.80 24.82
C ASN A 176 -20.65 -2.98 23.88
N GLU A 177 -20.69 -2.80 22.56
CA GLU A 177 -20.35 -3.81 21.57
C GLU A 177 -18.89 -3.67 21.14
N THR A 178 -18.13 -4.76 21.24
CA THR A 178 -16.75 -4.87 20.75
C THR A 178 -16.72 -5.90 19.63
N ASN A 179 -16.28 -5.48 18.45
CA ASN A 179 -16.12 -6.38 17.32
C ASN A 179 -14.81 -7.15 17.44
N VAL A 180 -14.84 -8.42 17.08
CA VAL A 180 -13.65 -9.25 16.86
C VAL A 180 -13.69 -9.71 15.41
N MET A 181 -12.70 -9.31 14.62
CA MET A 181 -12.67 -9.59 13.18
C MET A 181 -11.28 -10.03 12.73
N ALA A 182 -11.23 -10.95 11.77
CA ALA A 182 -9.99 -11.35 11.13
C ALA A 182 -9.51 -10.27 10.15
N VAL A 183 -8.23 -9.94 10.25
CA VAL A 183 -7.53 -9.00 9.38
C VAL A 183 -6.27 -9.68 8.88
N GLU A 184 -6.17 -9.78 7.56
CA GLU A 184 -5.02 -10.35 6.88
C GLU A 184 -4.02 -9.26 6.53
N HIS A 185 -2.77 -9.52 6.85
CA HIS A 185 -1.64 -8.67 6.49
C HIS A 185 -0.63 -9.49 5.71
N GLY A 186 0.07 -8.84 4.79
CA GLY A 186 1.13 -9.50 4.05
C GLY A 186 1.73 -8.60 2.99
N LEU A 187 2.41 -9.22 2.04
CA LEU A 187 3.04 -8.55 0.91
C LEU A 187 2.52 -9.13 -0.40
N ILE A 188 2.18 -8.26 -1.35
CA ILE A 188 2.00 -8.63 -2.75
C ILE A 188 3.04 -7.84 -3.53
N ASP A 189 3.94 -8.52 -4.22
CA ASP A 189 5.07 -7.90 -4.93
C ASP A 189 5.87 -6.92 -4.06
N ARG A 190 6.08 -7.30 -2.79
CA ARG A 190 6.77 -6.50 -1.75
C ARG A 190 6.05 -5.21 -1.35
N ILE A 191 4.81 -5.02 -1.79
CA ILE A 191 3.95 -3.92 -1.34
C ILE A 191 3.04 -4.44 -0.23
N PRO A 192 3.04 -3.79 0.95
CA PRO A 192 2.21 -4.22 2.05
C PRO A 192 0.73 -4.05 1.74
N TYR A 193 -0.07 -4.98 2.26
CA TYR A 193 -1.51 -4.85 2.25
C TYR A 193 -2.10 -5.21 3.61
N THR A 194 -3.29 -4.68 3.82
CA THR A 194 -4.22 -5.05 4.88
C THR A 194 -5.55 -5.40 4.23
N LEU A 195 -6.17 -6.51 4.62
CA LEU A 195 -7.46 -6.98 4.13
C LEU A 195 -8.35 -7.37 5.32
N TYR A 196 -9.50 -6.73 5.43
CA TYR A 196 -10.53 -7.06 6.40
C TYR A 196 -11.37 -8.21 5.87
N HIS A 197 -11.36 -9.35 6.58
CA HIS A 197 -12.12 -10.52 6.15
C HIS A 197 -13.63 -10.35 6.32
N SER A 198 -14.08 -9.42 7.16
CA SER A 198 -15.49 -9.19 7.44
C SER A 198 -16.27 -8.54 6.29
N ASP A 199 -15.58 -7.79 5.42
CA ASP A 199 -16.21 -7.06 4.31
C ASP A 199 -15.35 -6.98 3.04
N GLY A 200 -14.15 -7.56 3.05
CA GLY A 200 -13.23 -7.57 1.92
C GLY A 200 -12.68 -6.19 1.56
N SER A 201 -12.80 -5.20 2.46
CA SER A 201 -12.14 -3.91 2.32
C SER A 201 -10.68 -3.99 2.76
N GLY A 202 -9.89 -2.99 2.39
CA GLY A 202 -8.48 -2.99 2.77
C GLY A 202 -7.69 -1.84 2.20
N ASN A 203 -6.39 -1.89 2.46
CA ASN A 203 -5.43 -0.89 2.00
C ASN A 203 -4.19 -1.58 1.41
N VAL A 204 -3.56 -0.93 0.45
CA VAL A 204 -2.31 -1.35 -0.16
C VAL A 204 -1.34 -0.18 -0.22
N GLY A 205 -0.13 -0.38 0.27
CA GLY A 205 0.87 0.68 0.44
C GLY A 205 0.93 1.19 1.88
N VAL A 206 1.59 2.33 2.07
CA VAL A 206 1.91 2.85 3.41
C VAL A 206 1.41 4.27 3.60
N ALA A 207 0.98 4.57 4.83
CA ALA A 207 0.56 5.89 5.27
C ALA A 207 -0.55 6.50 4.38
N ASP A 208 -0.59 7.83 4.32
CA ASP A 208 -1.65 8.63 3.70
C ASP A 208 -1.73 8.49 2.18
N GLN A 209 -0.76 7.78 1.57
CA GLN A 209 -0.65 7.55 0.13
C GLN A 209 -1.05 6.13 -0.29
N ALA A 210 -1.59 5.33 0.64
CA ALA A 210 -2.06 3.98 0.34
C ALA A 210 -3.30 4.00 -0.57
N TRP A 211 -3.44 2.97 -1.41
CA TRP A 211 -4.68 2.69 -2.12
C TRP A 211 -5.64 1.96 -1.20
N SER A 212 -6.81 2.53 -0.96
CA SER A 212 -7.90 1.82 -0.29
C SER A 212 -8.74 1.09 -1.34
N PHE A 213 -9.29 -0.08 -0.98
CA PHE A 213 -10.20 -0.82 -1.84
C PHE A 213 -11.35 -1.39 -1.01
N GLY A 214 -12.48 -1.64 -1.65
CA GLY A 214 -13.62 -2.28 -1.00
C GLY A 214 -14.88 -2.25 -1.84
N CYS A 215 -15.92 -2.90 -1.32
CA CYS A 215 -17.24 -2.94 -1.91
C CYS A 215 -18.28 -2.39 -0.94
N VAL A 216 -19.16 -1.52 -1.43
CA VAL A 216 -20.31 -1.02 -0.69
C VAL A 216 -21.57 -1.53 -1.36
N LYS A 217 -22.50 -2.06 -0.58
CA LYS A 217 -23.85 -2.37 -1.03
C LYS A 217 -24.72 -1.15 -0.79
N ASP A 218 -25.30 -0.61 -1.84
CA ASP A 218 -26.28 0.47 -1.76
C ASP A 218 -27.56 -0.06 -1.09
N SER A 219 -27.92 0.51 0.06
CA SER A 219 -29.06 0.04 0.86
C SER A 219 -30.42 0.30 0.21
N MET A 220 -30.50 1.19 -0.78
CA MET A 220 -31.76 1.56 -1.44
C MET A 220 -32.04 0.72 -2.67
N THR A 221 -30.99 0.27 -3.36
CA THR A 221 -31.07 -0.41 -4.66
C THR A 221 -30.49 -1.81 -4.63
N ASP A 222 -29.92 -2.23 -3.50
CA ASP A 222 -29.15 -3.45 -3.32
C ASP A 222 -27.95 -3.61 -4.28
N LYS A 223 -27.62 -2.56 -5.05
CA LYS A 223 -26.53 -2.59 -6.02
C LYS A 223 -25.21 -2.55 -5.29
N LYS A 224 -24.33 -3.47 -5.66
CA LYS A 224 -22.95 -3.52 -5.16
C LYS A 224 -22.07 -2.63 -6.03
N GLN A 225 -21.32 -1.74 -5.39
CA GLN A 225 -20.30 -0.92 -6.02
C GLN A 225 -18.96 -1.23 -5.37
N CYS A 226 -18.00 -1.65 -6.19
CA CYS A 226 -16.65 -1.94 -5.75
C CYS A 226 -15.68 -0.92 -6.35
N GLU A 227 -14.77 -0.42 -5.55
CA GLU A 227 -13.92 0.70 -5.92
C GLU A 227 -12.54 0.64 -5.29
N ILE A 228 -11.60 1.35 -5.90
CA ILE A 228 -10.24 1.60 -5.44
C ILE A 228 -10.06 3.11 -5.37
N THR A 229 -9.56 3.62 -4.27
CA THR A 229 -9.42 5.06 -4.03
C THR A 229 -8.00 5.40 -3.61
N ASN A 230 -7.50 6.52 -4.10
CA ASN A 230 -6.28 7.15 -3.62
C ASN A 230 -6.38 8.65 -3.82
N GLU A 231 -6.11 9.41 -2.76
CA GLU A 231 -6.13 10.88 -2.76
C GLU A 231 -7.38 11.47 -3.44
N SER A 232 -7.22 11.96 -4.67
CA SER A 232 -8.24 12.67 -5.44
C SER A 232 -8.96 11.80 -6.47
N ILE A 233 -8.66 10.50 -6.59
CA ILE A 233 -9.29 9.62 -7.58
C ILE A 233 -9.97 8.42 -6.93
N ARG A 234 -11.19 8.14 -7.39
CA ARG A 234 -11.98 6.95 -7.08
C ARG A 234 -12.25 6.19 -8.37
N ILE A 235 -11.70 4.98 -8.49
CA ILE A 235 -11.87 4.10 -9.65
C ILE A 235 -12.89 3.04 -9.30
N ILE A 236 -14.00 3.00 -10.04
CA ILE A 236 -15.14 2.12 -9.79
C ILE A 236 -15.13 0.99 -10.82
N LYS A 237 -15.15 -0.25 -10.32
CA LYS A 237 -15.28 -1.44 -11.17
C LYS A 237 -16.70 -1.52 -11.72
N LYS A 238 -16.84 -1.73 -13.03
CA LYS A 238 -18.11 -1.98 -13.70
C LYS A 238 -18.12 -3.40 -14.28
N ALA A 239 -19.30 -3.87 -14.69
CA ALA A 239 -19.44 -5.17 -15.37
C ALA A 239 -18.56 -5.26 -16.63
N LYS A 240 -18.41 -4.14 -17.35
CA LYS A 240 -17.49 -3.98 -18.48
C LYS A 240 -16.55 -2.81 -18.19
N GLY A 241 -15.32 -3.11 -17.79
CA GLY A 241 -14.28 -2.11 -17.60
C GLY A 241 -14.42 -1.31 -16.29
N TYR A 242 -14.10 -0.02 -16.36
CA TYR A 242 -13.98 0.87 -15.20
C TYR A 242 -14.55 2.26 -15.50
N SER A 243 -15.11 2.90 -14.49
CA SER A 243 -15.38 4.35 -14.46
C SER A 243 -14.53 5.01 -13.37
N ALA A 244 -14.43 6.34 -13.36
CA ALA A 244 -13.77 7.05 -12.26
C ALA A 244 -14.53 8.32 -11.86
N ILE A 245 -14.27 8.77 -10.64
CA ILE A 245 -14.61 10.11 -10.15
C ILE A 245 -13.31 10.76 -9.71
N VAL A 246 -13.06 11.99 -10.16
CA VAL A 246 -11.91 12.79 -9.74
C VAL A 246 -12.38 13.97 -8.91
N GLY A 247 -11.86 14.10 -7.70
CA GLY A 247 -12.18 15.17 -6.75
C GLY A 247 -13.46 14.93 -5.96
N ASN A 248 -13.77 15.91 -5.12
CA ASN A 248 -14.99 16.00 -4.33
C ASN A 248 -15.50 17.45 -4.32
N GLU A 249 -16.75 17.66 -3.92
CA GLU A 249 -17.34 19.00 -3.79
C GLU A 249 -17.14 19.83 -5.08
N HIS A 250 -17.56 19.29 -6.23
CA HIS A 250 -17.28 19.88 -7.53
C HIS A 250 -17.96 21.24 -7.71
N PHE A 251 -17.20 22.22 -8.20
CA PHE A 251 -17.78 23.50 -8.60
C PHE A 251 -18.71 23.29 -9.82
N PRO A 252 -19.97 23.77 -9.79
CA PRO A 252 -20.92 23.55 -10.87
C PRO A 252 -20.40 24.02 -12.24
N GLY A 253 -20.53 23.17 -13.26
CA GLY A 253 -20.14 23.47 -14.64
C GLY A 253 -18.63 23.40 -14.93
N ARG A 254 -17.80 23.01 -13.95
CA ARG A 254 -16.35 22.79 -14.16
C ARG A 254 -16.05 21.31 -14.37
N SER A 255 -15.31 21.00 -15.43
CA SER A 255 -14.77 19.65 -15.66
C SER A 255 -13.58 19.36 -14.74
N ALA A 256 -13.45 18.09 -14.35
CA ALA A 256 -12.21 17.53 -13.84
C ALA A 256 -11.37 16.97 -14.99
N TYR A 257 -10.09 16.67 -14.72
CA TYR A 257 -9.16 16.14 -15.72
C TYR A 257 -8.33 15.00 -15.15
N ILE A 258 -8.01 14.04 -16.03
CA ILE A 258 -7.00 12.99 -15.80
C ILE A 258 -5.93 13.11 -16.87
N ARG A 259 -4.66 13.03 -16.49
CA ARG A 259 -3.52 12.98 -17.42
C ARG A 259 -2.56 11.87 -17.03
N VAL A 260 -2.24 11.00 -18.00
CA VAL A 260 -1.25 9.93 -17.83
C VAL A 260 0.03 10.31 -18.56
N GLY A 261 1.15 10.29 -17.85
CA GLY A 261 2.48 10.65 -18.36
C GLY A 261 2.48 12.04 -19.01
N GLN A 262 2.96 12.09 -20.24
CA GLN A 262 2.97 13.32 -21.05
C GLN A 262 1.78 13.42 -22.02
N GLY A 263 0.82 12.49 -21.95
CA GLY A 263 -0.35 12.46 -22.82
C GLY A 263 -1.27 13.69 -22.68
N LYS A 264 -2.26 13.82 -23.57
CA LYS A 264 -3.27 14.89 -23.46
C LYS A 264 -4.16 14.66 -22.24
N PRO A 265 -4.50 15.70 -21.45
CA PRO A 265 -5.52 15.60 -20.41
C PRO A 265 -6.86 15.17 -21.00
N ILE A 266 -7.54 14.27 -20.32
CA ILE A 266 -8.90 13.81 -20.62
C ILE A 266 -9.83 14.55 -19.66
N ALA A 267 -10.84 15.22 -20.20
CA ALA A 267 -11.83 15.94 -19.42
C ALA A 267 -12.97 15.01 -18.96
N SER A 268 -13.52 15.28 -17.78
CA SER A 268 -14.71 14.60 -17.27
C SER A 268 -15.98 15.10 -17.96
N GLY A 269 -17.07 14.36 -17.77
CA GLY A 269 -18.42 14.93 -17.85
C GLY A 269 -18.73 15.76 -16.61
N ASP A 270 -19.98 15.71 -16.16
CA ASP A 270 -20.41 16.43 -14.95
C ASP A 270 -19.79 15.87 -13.67
N ASN A 271 -19.54 16.74 -12.70
CA ASN A 271 -19.11 16.41 -11.33
C ASN A 271 -17.90 15.46 -11.28
N GLY A 272 -16.92 15.70 -12.16
CA GLY A 272 -15.68 14.91 -12.20
C GLY A 272 -15.86 13.44 -12.59
N TYR A 273 -17.02 13.05 -13.13
CA TYR A 273 -17.29 11.67 -13.52
C TYR A 273 -16.73 11.33 -14.90
N PHE A 274 -16.01 10.22 -14.97
CA PHE A 274 -15.47 9.62 -16.18
C PHE A 274 -16.15 8.27 -16.42
N PRO A 275 -17.05 8.15 -17.41
CA PRO A 275 -17.85 6.94 -17.60
C PRO A 275 -17.03 5.73 -18.06
N ASN A 276 -15.89 5.95 -18.72
CA ASN A 276 -14.99 4.89 -19.15
C ASN A 276 -13.51 5.31 -18.99
N VAL A 277 -12.82 4.64 -18.08
CA VAL A 277 -11.38 4.81 -17.83
C VAL A 277 -10.61 3.50 -18.00
N THR A 278 -11.19 2.51 -18.68
CA THR A 278 -10.60 1.17 -18.81
C THR A 278 -9.21 1.19 -19.43
N GLY A 279 -9.02 2.00 -20.48
CA GLY A 279 -7.70 2.19 -21.10
C GLY A 279 -6.70 2.90 -20.19
N ILE A 280 -7.16 3.84 -19.36
CA ILE A 280 -6.34 4.51 -18.35
C ILE A 280 -5.91 3.49 -17.29
N VAL A 281 -6.86 2.73 -16.73
CA VAL A 281 -6.58 1.70 -15.73
C VAL A 281 -5.58 0.67 -16.23
N GLY A 282 -5.70 0.22 -17.48
CA GLY A 282 -4.73 -0.68 -18.09
C GLY A 282 -3.34 -0.08 -18.32
N SER A 283 -3.18 1.23 -18.18
CA SER A 283 -1.90 1.95 -18.30
C SER A 283 -1.27 2.34 -16.96
N ILE A 284 -1.99 2.19 -15.84
CA ILE A 284 -1.45 2.50 -14.51
C ILE A 284 -0.57 1.34 -14.04
N ASN A 285 0.74 1.59 -14.01
CA ASN A 285 1.72 0.72 -13.34
C ASN A 285 2.49 1.53 -12.27
N GLY A 286 3.19 0.81 -11.39
CA GLY A 286 4.04 1.45 -10.37
C GLY A 286 5.09 2.36 -11.00
N GLY A 287 5.01 3.67 -10.76
CA GLY A 287 5.90 4.69 -11.34
C GLY A 287 5.30 5.42 -12.55
N THR A 288 4.08 5.08 -12.97
CA THR A 288 3.33 5.90 -13.91
C THR A 288 3.02 7.26 -13.30
N LYS A 289 3.35 8.34 -14.02
CA LYS A 289 2.93 9.69 -13.62
C LYS A 289 1.44 9.88 -13.93
N LEU A 290 0.60 9.91 -12.91
CA LEU A 290 -0.84 10.13 -13.03
C LEU A 290 -1.19 11.46 -12.36
N LEU A 291 -1.71 12.40 -13.14
CA LEU A 291 -2.16 13.69 -12.64
C LEU A 291 -3.67 13.80 -12.72
N THR A 292 -4.25 14.39 -11.70
CA THR A 292 -5.66 14.76 -11.65
C THR A 292 -5.81 16.24 -11.37
N ARG A 293 -6.90 16.80 -11.88
CA ARG A 293 -7.30 18.18 -11.63
C ARG A 293 -8.80 18.25 -11.42
N TYR A 294 -9.26 19.00 -10.42
CA TYR A 294 -10.66 19.40 -10.31
C TYR A 294 -10.79 20.79 -9.71
N THR A 295 -11.97 21.37 -9.80
CA THR A 295 -12.26 22.68 -9.21
C THR A 295 -13.18 22.51 -8.02
N LYS A 296 -12.75 23.03 -6.87
CA LYS A 296 -13.44 22.79 -5.59
C LYS A 296 -14.42 23.91 -5.25
N TRP A 297 -15.65 23.51 -4.92
CA TRP A 297 -16.69 24.36 -4.37
C TRP A 297 -16.44 24.64 -2.88
N PRO A 298 -16.83 25.80 -2.32
CA PRO A 298 -17.47 26.96 -2.95
C PRO A 298 -16.52 27.97 -3.58
N TYR A 299 -15.21 27.75 -3.51
CA TYR A 299 -14.21 28.81 -3.71
C TYR A 299 -13.59 28.88 -5.13
N ASP A 300 -14.11 28.11 -6.11
CA ASP A 300 -13.68 28.04 -7.53
C ASP A 300 -12.16 27.93 -7.74
N TYR A 301 -11.43 27.33 -6.79
CA TYR A 301 -9.98 27.12 -6.93
C TYR A 301 -9.66 25.73 -7.47
N VAL A 302 -8.57 25.66 -8.23
CA VAL A 302 -8.09 24.45 -8.87
C VAL A 302 -7.27 23.63 -7.86
N VAL A 303 -7.60 22.35 -7.76
CA VAL A 303 -6.82 21.35 -7.02
C VAL A 303 -6.14 20.46 -8.04
N ASP A 304 -4.81 20.48 -8.03
CA ASP A 304 -3.95 19.56 -8.77
C ASP A 304 -3.39 18.50 -7.84
N THR A 305 -3.33 17.26 -8.30
CA THR A 305 -2.80 16.15 -7.51
C THR A 305 -2.01 15.21 -8.39
N GLU A 306 -0.82 14.80 -7.92
CA GLU A 306 -0.04 13.72 -8.52
C GLU A 306 -0.34 12.44 -7.75
N VAL A 307 -1.21 11.61 -8.33
CA VAL A 307 -1.72 10.39 -7.69
C VAL A 307 -0.58 9.38 -7.57
N ASN A 308 -0.39 8.84 -6.37
CA ASN A 308 0.55 7.75 -6.16
C ASN A 308 0.09 6.48 -6.89
N THR A 309 0.84 6.04 -7.90
CA THR A 309 0.51 4.83 -8.67
C THR A 309 1.09 3.54 -8.09
N ILE A 310 1.93 3.63 -7.06
CA ILE A 310 2.50 2.46 -6.36
C ILE A 310 1.38 1.74 -5.60
N GLY A 311 1.27 0.42 -5.80
CA GLY A 311 0.28 -0.42 -5.11
C GLY A 311 -1.07 -0.52 -5.82
N PHE A 312 -1.30 0.23 -6.90
CA PHE A 312 -2.56 0.20 -7.64
C PHE A 312 -2.90 -1.20 -8.17
N GLU A 313 -1.93 -1.88 -8.79
CA GLU A 313 -2.14 -3.21 -9.38
C GLU A 313 -2.52 -4.24 -8.31
N GLN A 314 -1.86 -4.18 -7.15
CA GLN A 314 -2.10 -5.05 -6.00
C GLN A 314 -3.47 -4.76 -5.37
N ALA A 315 -3.86 -3.48 -5.25
CA ALA A 315 -5.20 -3.11 -4.79
C ALA A 315 -6.29 -3.59 -5.76
N ASN A 316 -6.05 -3.48 -7.07
CA ASN A 316 -6.97 -3.98 -8.10
C ASN A 316 -7.06 -5.52 -8.11
N PHE A 317 -5.96 -6.21 -7.84
CA PHE A 317 -5.94 -7.66 -7.63
C PHE A 317 -6.81 -8.07 -6.43
N LEU A 318 -6.62 -7.42 -5.26
CA LEU A 318 -7.39 -7.70 -4.06
C LEU A 318 -8.87 -7.37 -4.24
N LEU A 319 -9.20 -6.24 -4.85
CA LEU A 319 -10.57 -5.90 -5.21
C LEU A 319 -11.21 -7.01 -6.08
N GLY A 320 -10.46 -7.54 -7.05
CA GLY A 320 -10.91 -8.66 -7.87
C GLY A 320 -11.23 -9.93 -7.07
N LYS A 321 -10.46 -10.22 -6.01
CA LYS A 321 -10.76 -11.32 -5.09
C LYS A 321 -12.02 -11.04 -4.28
N THR A 322 -12.19 -9.82 -3.77
CA THR A 322 -13.38 -9.39 -3.04
C THR A 322 -14.64 -9.49 -3.92
N LEU A 323 -14.58 -9.10 -5.20
CA LEU A 323 -15.72 -9.26 -6.11
C LEU A 323 -16.16 -10.72 -6.28
N SER A 324 -15.24 -11.69 -6.21
CA SER A 324 -15.56 -13.09 -6.50
C SER A 324 -16.40 -13.80 -5.43
N VAL A 325 -16.51 -13.19 -4.25
CA VAL A 325 -17.31 -13.72 -3.13
C VAL A 325 -18.65 -13.02 -2.97
N TYR A 326 -18.96 -12.05 -3.84
CA TYR A 326 -20.20 -11.28 -3.85
C TYR A 326 -21.07 -11.63 -5.05
#